data_AF-A0A7C7KZ86-F1
#
_entry.id   AF-A0A7C7KZ86-F1
#
_cell.length_a   1.000
_cell.length_b   1.000
_cell.length_c   1.000
_cell.angle_alpha   90.00
_cell.angle_beta   90.00
_cell.angle_gamma   90.00
#
_symmetry.space_group_name_H-M   'P 1'
#
loop_
_entity.id
_entity.type
_entity.pdbx_description
1 polymer ?
#
loop_
_entity_poly.entity_id
_entity_poly.type
_entity_poly.pdbx_seq_one_letter_code
_entity_poly.pdbx_strand_id
1 'polypeptide(L)'
;MDHCVFIQTNHKQMAGAKVAEYALRRYSQNNDKFDVRIIEMKDYPWFAAREGQNYLRDGVKREWLNDDLQSFTPTRFLPPELMGYEGRAVVIDPDIFAAADIWELLSRDMQGKAIVCRPRSGSKGRIDKCMASSVMLLDCAQLRHWQAERQFNAMFDFKLDYKTWICLGLEDRDGIGL
;
A
#
# COMPACT_ATOMS: atom_id res chain seq x y z
N MET A 1 -7.82 3.24 -17.88
CA MET A 1 -6.34 3.19 -17.98
C MET A 1 -5.89 2.06 -17.09
N ASP A 2 -5.19 1.08 -17.65
CA ASP A 2 -5.09 -0.25 -17.02
C ASP A 2 -3.90 -0.37 -16.06
N HIS A 3 -3.05 0.65 -15.98
CA HIS A 3 -1.85 0.69 -15.15
C HIS A 3 -1.79 2.02 -14.39
N CYS A 4 -1.55 1.96 -13.07
CA CYS A 4 -1.44 3.15 -12.24
C CYS A 4 -0.42 2.96 -11.11
N VAL A 5 0.35 4.00 -10.80
CA VAL A 5 1.15 4.08 -9.57
C VAL A 5 0.38 4.90 -8.54
N PHE A 6 0.21 4.34 -7.34
CA PHE A 6 -0.43 4.99 -6.21
C PHE A 6 0.62 5.32 -5.16
N ILE A 7 0.71 6.59 -4.79
CA ILE A 7 1.64 7.11 -3.78
C ILE A 7 0.83 7.39 -2.52
N GLN A 8 1.06 6.66 -1.44
CA GLN A 8 0.29 6.81 -0.21
C GLN A 8 0.91 7.91 0.66
N THR A 9 0.12 8.83 1.21
CA THR A 9 0.67 9.90 2.04
C THR A 9 -0.34 10.47 3.05
N ASN A 10 0.17 11.29 3.95
CA ASN A 10 -0.59 12.22 4.78
C ASN A 10 0.01 13.62 4.65
N HIS A 11 -0.59 14.59 5.34
CA HIS A 11 -0.14 15.98 5.30
C HIS A 11 1.33 16.17 5.71
N LYS A 12 1.91 15.28 6.54
CA LYS A 12 3.31 15.34 6.99
C LYS A 12 4.32 14.91 5.94
N GLN A 13 3.92 14.04 5.01
CA GLN A 13 4.80 13.46 3.99
C GLN A 13 4.44 13.86 2.55
N MET A 14 3.60 14.88 2.38
CA MET A 14 3.19 15.38 1.06
C MET A 14 4.38 15.83 0.18
N ALA A 15 5.40 16.44 0.80
CA ALA A 15 6.61 16.83 0.06
C ALA A 15 7.32 15.62 -0.57
N GLY A 16 7.46 14.52 0.19
CA GLY A 16 8.01 13.26 -0.31
C GLY A 16 7.17 12.72 -1.48
N ALA A 17 5.85 12.68 -1.32
CA ALA A 17 4.95 12.16 -2.35
C ALA A 17 5.08 12.90 -3.70
N LYS A 18 5.22 14.23 -3.67
CA LYS A 18 5.46 15.04 -4.87
C LYS A 18 6.80 14.76 -5.52
N VAL A 19 7.86 14.56 -4.72
CA VAL A 19 9.19 14.19 -5.24
C VAL A 19 9.17 12.77 -5.82
N ALA A 20 8.44 11.84 -5.21
CA ALA A 20 8.22 10.49 -5.73
C ALA A 20 7.49 10.51 -7.07
N GLU A 21 6.40 11.28 -7.21
CA GLU A 21 5.72 11.49 -8.48
C GLU A 21 6.67 12.07 -9.54
N TYR A 22 7.41 13.12 -9.20
CA TYR A 22 8.39 13.71 -10.10
C TYR A 22 9.44 12.69 -10.56
N ALA A 23 9.97 11.87 -9.65
CA ALA A 23 10.96 10.84 -9.98
C ALA A 23 10.38 9.80 -10.96
N LEU A 24 9.17 9.30 -10.71
CA LEU A 24 8.47 8.37 -11.61
C LEU A 24 8.35 8.96 -13.03
N ARG A 25 7.86 10.20 -13.11
CA ARG A 25 7.65 10.90 -14.40
C ARG A 25 8.96 11.22 -15.10
N ARG A 26 10.00 11.60 -14.35
CA ARG A 26 11.33 11.95 -14.87
C ARG A 26 12.05 10.76 -15.50
N TYR A 27 12.00 9.60 -14.87
CA TYR A 27 12.77 8.43 -15.31
C TYR A 27 12.03 7.54 -16.31
N SER A 28 10.72 7.69 -16.45
CA SER A 28 9.95 6.87 -17.39
C SER A 28 9.91 7.45 -18.80
N GLN A 29 10.13 6.59 -19.80
CA GLN A 29 9.87 6.91 -21.22
C GLN A 29 8.44 6.53 -21.64
N ASN A 30 7.64 5.97 -20.72
CA ASN A 30 6.33 5.37 -20.98
C ASN A 30 5.20 6.12 -20.25
N ASN A 31 5.35 7.43 -20.05
CA ASN A 31 4.44 8.27 -19.27
C ASN A 31 2.98 8.24 -19.76
N ASP A 32 2.78 7.95 -21.03
CA ASP A 32 1.48 7.79 -21.70
C ASP A 32 0.79 6.45 -21.38
N LYS A 33 1.51 5.48 -20.81
CA LYS A 33 1.00 4.12 -20.54
C LYS A 33 0.52 3.89 -19.12
N PHE A 34 0.81 4.79 -18.18
CA PHE A 34 0.34 4.69 -16.81
C PHE A 34 -0.02 6.04 -16.17
N ASP A 35 -0.96 5.98 -15.23
CA ASP A 35 -1.30 7.09 -14.36
C ASP A 35 -0.40 7.11 -13.10
N VAL A 36 -0.29 8.28 -12.49
CA VAL A 36 0.27 8.44 -11.14
C VAL A 36 -0.76 9.18 -10.31
N ARG A 37 -1.09 8.64 -9.14
CA ARG A 37 -2.11 9.19 -8.22
C ARG A 37 -1.55 9.26 -6.81
N ILE A 38 -1.57 10.45 -6.22
CA ILE A 38 -1.27 10.62 -4.81
C ILE A 38 -2.57 10.39 -4.01
N ILE A 39 -2.50 9.50 -3.04
CA ILE A 39 -3.61 9.15 -2.14
C ILE A 39 -3.30 9.77 -0.78
N GLU A 40 -4.04 10.83 -0.43
CA GLU A 40 -3.91 11.48 0.87
C GLU A 40 -4.93 10.93 1.86
N MET A 41 -4.47 10.52 3.04
CA MET A 41 -5.32 9.95 4.09
C MET A 41 -6.55 10.82 4.43
N LYS A 42 -6.43 12.15 4.37
CA LYS A 42 -7.52 13.07 4.75
C LYS A 42 -8.75 12.98 3.84
N ASP A 43 -8.58 12.46 2.62
CA ASP A 43 -9.66 12.32 1.64
C ASP A 43 -10.60 11.15 1.97
N TYR A 44 -10.30 10.41 3.05
CA TYR A 44 -11.00 9.22 3.49
C TYR A 44 -11.55 9.44 4.92
N PRO A 45 -12.81 9.89 5.06
CA PRO A 45 -13.38 10.32 6.35
C PRO A 45 -13.40 9.25 7.44
N TRP A 46 -13.34 7.97 7.07
CA TRP A 46 -13.30 6.85 8.00
C TRP A 46 -12.03 6.82 8.87
N PHE A 47 -10.93 7.47 8.46
CA PHE A 47 -9.79 7.70 9.35
C PHE A 47 -10.11 8.69 10.47
N ALA A 48 -10.72 9.82 10.13
CA ALA A 48 -11.10 10.86 11.09
C ALA A 48 -12.13 10.32 12.11
N ALA A 49 -13.05 9.46 11.66
CA ALA A 49 -14.05 8.83 12.50
C ALA A 49 -13.47 7.91 13.61
N ARG A 50 -12.19 7.55 13.51
CA ARG A 50 -11.49 6.66 14.44
C ARG A 50 -10.43 7.33 15.31
N GLU A 51 -10.29 8.66 15.23
CA GLU A 51 -9.37 9.42 16.08
C GLU A 51 -9.60 9.13 17.58
N GLY A 52 -8.53 8.87 18.32
CA GLY A 52 -8.56 8.60 19.77
C GLY A 52 -9.13 7.23 20.15
N GLN A 53 -9.58 6.41 19.20
CA GLN A 53 -10.06 5.06 19.49
C GLN A 53 -8.93 4.06 19.58
N ASN A 54 -9.11 3.03 20.40
CA ASN A 54 -8.16 1.93 20.49
C ASN A 54 -8.35 0.94 19.32
N TYR A 55 -7.24 0.51 18.71
CA TYR A 55 -7.18 -0.53 17.68
C TYR A 55 -6.19 -1.63 18.04
N LEU A 56 -6.32 -2.81 17.43
CA LEU A 56 -5.42 -3.94 17.63
C LEU A 56 -4.15 -3.80 16.79
N ARG A 57 -2.98 -3.83 17.45
CA ARG A 57 -1.66 -3.78 16.80
C ARG A 57 -0.65 -4.62 17.56
N ASP A 58 -0.15 -5.66 16.89
CA ASP A 58 0.83 -6.61 17.43
C ASP A 58 0.34 -7.26 18.74
N GLY A 59 -0.93 -7.68 18.77
CA GLY A 59 -1.57 -8.36 19.89
C GLY A 59 -1.96 -7.43 21.06
N VAL A 60 -1.66 -6.14 20.99
CA VAL A 60 -2.01 -5.16 22.03
C VAL A 60 -2.92 -4.06 21.49
N LYS A 61 -3.68 -3.43 22.38
CA LYS A 61 -4.51 -2.27 22.04
C LYS A 61 -3.66 -0.99 22.08
N ARG A 62 -3.76 -0.17 21.04
CA ARG A 62 -3.11 1.15 20.96
C ARG A 62 -4.11 2.20 20.49
N GLU A 63 -3.89 3.44 20.90
CA GLU A 63 -4.70 4.57 20.43
C GLU A 63 -4.34 4.93 18.99
N TRP A 64 -5.36 5.15 18.16
CA TRP A 64 -5.22 5.64 16.79
C TRP A 64 -5.09 7.16 16.78
N LEU A 65 -4.02 7.66 16.16
CA LEU A 65 -3.74 9.08 16.01
C LEU A 65 -3.55 9.38 14.51
N ASN A 66 -4.43 10.18 13.94
CA ASN A 66 -4.31 10.60 12.54
C ASN A 66 -3.06 11.45 12.29
N ASP A 67 -2.54 12.09 13.34
CA ASP A 67 -1.30 12.86 13.30
C ASP A 67 -0.02 11.98 13.33
N ASP A 68 -0.14 10.65 13.48
CA ASP A 68 1.02 9.75 13.37
C ASP A 68 1.67 9.86 11.98
N LEU A 69 3.00 9.83 11.93
CA LEU A 69 3.74 9.96 10.67
C LEU A 69 3.29 8.91 9.64
N GLN A 70 3.00 7.69 10.08
CA GLN A 70 2.62 6.56 9.25
C GLN A 70 1.11 6.27 9.25
N SER A 71 0.28 7.20 9.70
CA SER A 71 -1.20 7.04 9.75
C SER A 71 -1.82 6.70 8.40
N PHE A 72 -1.19 7.10 7.29
CA PHE A 72 -1.63 6.77 5.93
C PHE A 72 -1.47 5.29 5.55
N THR A 73 -0.71 4.49 6.29
CA THR A 73 -0.33 3.12 5.89
C THR A 73 -1.51 2.22 5.45
N PRO A 74 -2.71 2.28 6.06
CA PRO A 74 -3.86 1.52 5.57
C PRO A 74 -4.32 1.88 4.14
N THR A 75 -4.00 3.07 3.63
CA THR A 75 -4.31 3.47 2.25
C THR A 75 -3.59 2.63 1.19
N ARG A 76 -2.56 1.86 1.57
CA ARG A 76 -1.86 0.91 0.67
C ARG A 76 -2.78 -0.18 0.11
N PHE A 77 -3.95 -0.39 0.71
CA PHE A 77 -4.94 -1.41 0.34
C PHE A 77 -6.10 -0.87 -0.50
N LEU A 78 -6.17 0.44 -0.73
CA LEU A 78 -7.16 1.08 -1.61
C LEU A 78 -6.98 0.82 -3.12
N PRO A 79 -5.76 0.65 -3.67
CA PRO A 79 -5.55 0.63 -5.12
C PRO A 79 -6.42 -0.36 -5.90
N PRO A 80 -6.68 -1.61 -5.46
CA PRO A 80 -7.60 -2.49 -6.19
C PRO A 80 -9.00 -1.90 -6.34
N GLU A 81 -9.57 -1.32 -5.28
CA GLU A 81 -10.90 -0.71 -5.31
C GLU A 81 -10.93 0.56 -6.19
N LEU A 82 -9.90 1.41 -6.09
CA LEU A 82 -9.76 2.62 -6.91
C LEU A 82 -9.55 2.33 -8.40
N MET A 83 -9.06 1.14 -8.73
CA MET A 83 -8.93 0.62 -10.09
C MET A 83 -10.19 -0.14 -10.56
N GLY A 84 -11.25 -0.20 -9.76
CA GLY A 84 -12.46 -0.98 -10.08
C GLY A 84 -12.23 -2.50 -10.06
N TYR A 85 -11.20 -2.95 -9.36
CA TYR A 85 -10.70 -4.34 -9.34
C TYR A 85 -10.27 -4.83 -10.73
N GLU A 86 -9.61 -3.98 -11.50
CA GLU A 86 -9.11 -4.28 -12.84
C GLU A 86 -7.68 -3.75 -13.03
N GLY A 87 -6.93 -4.34 -13.97
CA GLY A 87 -5.60 -3.87 -14.33
C GLY A 87 -4.51 -4.09 -13.27
N ARG A 88 -3.45 -3.29 -13.37
CA ARG A 88 -2.23 -3.36 -12.56
C ARG A 88 -2.03 -2.08 -11.75
N ALA A 89 -1.65 -2.24 -10.50
CA ALA A 89 -1.26 -1.13 -9.65
C ALA A 89 0.14 -1.33 -9.09
N VAL A 90 0.93 -0.26 -9.02
CA VAL A 90 2.10 -0.21 -8.14
C VAL A 90 1.77 0.70 -6.95
N VAL A 91 2.01 0.20 -5.75
CA VAL A 91 1.85 0.90 -4.48
C VAL A 91 3.23 1.34 -4.01
N ILE A 92 3.40 2.62 -3.64
CA ILE A 92 4.64 3.10 -3.02
C ILE A 92 4.37 4.08 -1.86
N ASP A 93 5.14 3.91 -0.79
CA ASP A 93 5.25 4.91 0.28
C ASP A 93 5.80 6.26 -0.25
N PRO A 94 5.53 7.38 0.46
CA PRO A 94 5.83 8.71 -0.06
C PRO A 94 7.32 9.06 0.00
N ASP A 95 8.14 8.24 0.66
CA ASP A 95 9.59 8.36 0.77
C ASP A 95 10.34 7.35 -0.12
N ILE A 96 9.67 6.81 -1.14
CA ILE A 96 10.24 5.90 -2.13
C ILE A 96 10.34 6.58 -3.49
N PHE A 97 11.53 6.55 -4.08
CA PHE A 97 11.84 7.26 -5.32
C PHE A 97 12.30 6.28 -6.39
N ALA A 98 11.67 6.35 -7.57
CA ALA A 98 12.13 5.59 -8.72
C ALA A 98 13.52 6.10 -9.18
N ALA A 99 14.42 5.17 -9.48
CA ALA A 99 15.74 5.45 -10.04
C ALA A 99 15.89 4.96 -11.49
N ALA A 100 14.84 4.33 -12.03
CA ALA A 100 14.76 3.76 -13.38
C ALA A 100 13.29 3.80 -13.85
N ASP A 101 13.02 3.35 -15.08
CA ASP A 101 11.66 3.35 -15.64
C ASP A 101 10.75 2.39 -14.86
N ILE A 102 9.72 2.94 -14.21
CA ILE A 102 8.72 2.18 -13.45
C ILE A 102 7.92 1.21 -14.33
N TRP A 103 7.88 1.46 -15.64
CA TRP A 103 7.17 0.60 -16.59
C TRP A 103 7.67 -0.85 -16.54
N GLU A 104 8.98 -1.06 -16.35
CA GLU A 104 9.54 -2.41 -16.21
C GLU A 104 8.90 -3.21 -15.05
N LEU A 105 8.54 -2.52 -13.97
CA LEU A 105 7.83 -3.14 -12.85
C LEU A 105 6.33 -3.31 -13.16
N LEU A 106 5.68 -2.26 -13.66
CA LEU A 106 4.24 -2.29 -13.99
C LEU A 106 3.88 -3.37 -15.02
N SER A 107 4.74 -3.59 -16.01
CA SER A 107 4.55 -4.58 -17.06
C SER A 107 5.19 -5.93 -16.76
N ARG A 108 5.70 -6.14 -15.54
CA ARG A 108 6.37 -7.40 -15.17
C ARG A 108 5.38 -8.57 -15.20
N ASP A 109 5.83 -9.70 -15.71
CA ASP A 109 5.11 -10.95 -15.55
C ASP A 109 5.06 -11.35 -14.07
N MET A 110 3.86 -11.36 -13.51
CA MET A 110 3.59 -11.72 -12.12
C MET A 110 3.48 -13.24 -11.93
N GLN A 111 3.57 -14.06 -12.99
CA GLN A 111 3.52 -15.53 -12.92
C GLN A 111 2.28 -16.06 -12.17
N GLY A 112 1.13 -15.42 -12.43
CA GLY A 112 -0.14 -15.74 -11.77
C GLY A 112 -0.24 -15.28 -10.30
N LYS A 113 0.75 -14.58 -9.75
CA LYS A 113 0.71 -14.04 -8.38
C LYS A 113 -0.18 -12.81 -8.33
N ALA A 114 -0.93 -12.65 -7.24
CA ALA A 114 -1.77 -11.47 -7.00
C ALA A 114 -0.94 -10.27 -6.55
N ILE A 115 0.17 -10.52 -5.85
CA ILE A 115 1.05 -9.49 -5.27
C ILE A 115 2.50 -9.85 -5.57
N VAL A 116 3.32 -8.89 -5.97
CA VAL A 116 4.79 -9.01 -5.99
C VAL A 116 5.38 -7.94 -5.09
N CYS A 117 6.16 -8.36 -4.09
CA CYS A 117 6.81 -7.47 -3.13
C CYS A 117 8.06 -8.13 -2.55
N ARG A 118 8.75 -7.45 -1.64
CA ARG A 118 9.97 -7.98 -1.00
C ARG A 118 9.72 -8.26 0.48
N PRO A 119 10.34 -9.30 1.06
CA PRO A 119 10.38 -9.42 2.51
C PRO A 119 11.17 -8.23 3.09
N ARG A 120 10.89 -7.87 4.34
CA ARG A 120 11.75 -6.92 5.06
C ARG A 120 13.20 -7.43 5.08
N SER A 121 14.15 -6.51 5.06
CA SER A 121 15.57 -6.84 5.06
C SER A 121 16.13 -7.06 6.48
N GLY A 122 17.33 -7.62 6.55
CA GLY A 122 18.09 -7.75 7.79
C GLY A 122 17.53 -8.78 8.78
N SER A 123 17.96 -8.66 10.04
CA SER A 123 17.54 -9.54 11.14
C SER A 123 16.03 -9.48 11.38
N LYS A 124 15.41 -8.30 11.23
CA LYS A 124 13.96 -8.13 11.38
C LYS A 124 13.19 -9.02 10.40
N GLY A 125 13.52 -9.01 9.12
CA GLY A 125 12.84 -9.83 8.12
C GLY A 125 13.00 -11.34 8.33
N ARG A 126 14.14 -11.78 8.88
CA ARG A 126 14.36 -13.20 9.23
C ARG A 126 13.46 -13.66 10.37
N ILE A 127 13.13 -12.75 11.29
CA ILE A 127 12.36 -13.06 12.51
C ILE A 127 10.87 -12.87 12.25
N ASP A 128 10.47 -11.71 11.72
CA ASP A 128 9.06 -11.34 11.57
C ASP A 128 8.41 -11.93 10.31
N LYS A 129 9.22 -12.41 9.34
CA LYS A 129 8.78 -12.94 8.03
C LYS A 129 7.79 -12.02 7.31
N CYS A 130 7.84 -10.72 7.61
CA CYS A 130 6.90 -9.73 7.10
C CYS A 130 7.18 -9.45 5.62
N MET A 131 6.16 -9.61 4.78
CA MET A 131 6.18 -9.11 3.41
C MET A 131 5.93 -7.61 3.45
N ALA A 132 6.86 -6.82 2.92
CA ALA A 132 6.81 -5.37 3.02
C ALA A 132 5.77 -4.80 2.04
N SER A 133 4.74 -4.13 2.58
CA SER A 133 3.71 -3.46 1.78
C SER A 133 4.09 -2.04 1.33
N SER A 134 5.27 -1.54 1.69
CA SER A 134 5.75 -0.21 1.29
C SER A 134 6.01 -0.07 -0.21
N VAL A 135 6.27 -1.20 -0.90
CA VAL A 135 6.27 -1.31 -2.36
C VAL A 135 5.59 -2.61 -2.76
N MET A 136 4.53 -2.53 -3.56
CA MET A 136 3.84 -3.71 -4.09
C MET A 136 3.45 -3.50 -5.54
N LEU A 137 3.69 -4.49 -6.39
CA LEU A 137 3.00 -4.63 -7.67
C LEU A 137 1.79 -5.54 -7.46
N LEU A 138 0.62 -5.11 -7.93
CA LEU A 138 -0.67 -5.73 -7.68
C LEU A 138 -1.37 -6.12 -8.98
N ASP A 139 -1.94 -7.32 -8.99
CA ASP A 139 -3.03 -7.70 -9.88
C ASP A 139 -4.35 -7.31 -9.20
N CYS A 140 -4.95 -6.20 -9.61
CA CYS A 140 -6.13 -5.67 -8.93
C CYS A 140 -7.35 -6.61 -9.07
N ALA A 141 -7.42 -7.40 -10.14
CA ALA A 141 -8.53 -8.33 -10.38
C ALA A 141 -8.52 -9.54 -9.43
N GLN A 142 -7.34 -9.92 -8.92
CA GLN A 142 -7.18 -11.00 -7.95
C GLN A 142 -7.40 -10.55 -6.49
N LEU A 143 -7.51 -9.24 -6.23
CA LEU A 143 -7.55 -8.66 -4.88
C LEU A 143 -8.95 -8.13 -4.52
N ARG A 144 -10.01 -8.78 -4.98
CA ARG A 144 -11.42 -8.38 -4.71
C ARG A 144 -11.81 -8.44 -3.23
N HIS A 145 -11.05 -9.17 -2.41
CA HIS A 145 -11.22 -9.21 -0.95
C HIS A 145 -10.63 -7.99 -0.25
N TRP A 146 -9.82 -7.17 -0.92
CA TRP A 146 -9.32 -5.90 -0.37
C TRP A 146 -10.44 -4.86 -0.38
N GLN A 147 -10.86 -4.48 0.83
CA GLN A 147 -11.93 -3.54 1.13
C GLN A 147 -11.43 -2.66 2.26
N ALA A 148 -10.64 -1.64 1.90
CA ALA A 148 -9.73 -0.96 2.83
C ALA A 148 -10.46 -0.36 4.04
N GLU A 149 -11.59 0.33 3.82
CA GLU A 149 -12.39 0.90 4.91
C GLU A 149 -12.94 -0.19 5.85
N ARG A 150 -13.48 -1.28 5.31
CA ARG A 150 -14.02 -2.38 6.11
C ARG A 150 -12.93 -3.03 6.97
N GLN A 151 -11.77 -3.29 6.36
CA GLN A 151 -10.64 -3.91 7.05
C GLN A 151 -10.04 -2.96 8.09
N PHE A 152 -9.93 -1.67 7.77
CA PHE A 152 -9.52 -0.64 8.71
C PHE A 152 -10.42 -0.61 9.94
N ASN A 153 -11.74 -0.57 9.73
CA ASN A 153 -12.72 -0.60 10.81
C ASN A 153 -12.65 -1.88 11.66
N ALA A 154 -12.31 -3.03 11.06
CA ALA A 154 -12.16 -4.29 11.78
C ALA A 154 -11.01 -4.27 12.81
N MET A 155 -10.03 -3.36 12.68
CA MET A 155 -8.97 -3.18 13.69
C MET A 155 -9.50 -2.60 15.00
N PHE A 156 -10.53 -1.75 14.92
CA PHE A 156 -11.19 -1.12 16.07
C PHE A 156 -12.21 -2.06 16.73
N ASP A 157 -12.73 -3.02 15.97
CA ASP A 157 -13.48 -4.16 16.48
C ASP A 157 -12.58 -5.24 17.11
N PHE A 158 -11.24 -5.06 17.06
CA PHE A 158 -10.23 -6.04 17.47
C PHE A 158 -10.31 -7.38 16.75
N LYS A 159 -10.89 -7.41 15.54
CA LYS A 159 -11.00 -8.61 14.68
C LYS A 159 -9.84 -8.73 13.71
N LEU A 160 -9.12 -7.64 13.46
CA LEU A 160 -7.95 -7.59 12.60
C LEU A 160 -6.79 -6.91 13.30
N ASP A 161 -5.62 -7.54 13.30
CA ASP A 161 -4.39 -6.94 13.81
C ASP A 161 -3.71 -6.11 12.71
N TYR A 162 -3.38 -4.85 13.03
CA TYR A 162 -2.67 -3.94 12.12
C TYR A 162 -1.38 -4.54 11.56
N LYS A 163 -0.53 -5.16 12.39
CA LYS A 163 0.74 -5.72 11.95
C LYS A 163 0.50 -6.90 11.01
N THR A 164 -0.44 -7.78 11.33
CA THR A 164 -0.82 -8.89 10.45
C THR A 164 -1.28 -8.36 9.09
N TRP A 165 -2.12 -7.32 9.07
CA TRP A 165 -2.61 -6.75 7.82
C TRP A 165 -1.49 -6.10 6.99
N ILE A 166 -0.72 -5.18 7.58
CA ILE A 166 0.33 -4.43 6.87
C ILE A 166 1.49 -5.33 6.41
N CYS A 167 1.70 -6.49 7.05
CA CYS A 167 2.69 -7.49 6.66
C CYS A 167 2.16 -8.54 5.66
N LEU A 168 0.97 -8.35 5.11
CA LEU A 168 0.29 -9.30 4.20
C LEU A 168 0.09 -10.69 4.83
N GLY A 169 -0.04 -10.76 6.15
CA GLY A 169 -0.20 -12.02 6.88
C GLY A 169 -1.57 -12.68 6.72
N LEU A 170 -2.53 -12.00 6.08
CA LEU A 170 -3.83 -12.57 5.70
C LEU A 170 -3.80 -13.24 4.32
N GLU A 171 -2.78 -12.97 3.53
CA GLU A 171 -2.70 -13.46 2.15
C GLU A 171 -2.11 -14.87 2.11
N ASP A 172 -2.54 -15.65 1.12
CA ASP A 172 -1.87 -16.90 0.80
C ASP A 172 -0.44 -16.59 0.32
N ARG A 173 0.55 -17.20 0.98
CA ARG A 173 1.96 -16.99 0.63
C ARG A 173 2.26 -17.41 -0.80
N ASP A 174 1.55 -18.42 -1.32
CA ASP A 174 1.69 -18.87 -2.71
C ASP A 174 1.09 -17.86 -3.69
N GLY A 175 0.23 -16.94 -3.24
CA GLY A 175 -0.26 -15.80 -4.01
C GLY A 175 0.74 -14.63 -4.12
N ILE A 176 1.88 -14.69 -3.41
CA ILE A 176 2.87 -13.60 -3.34
C ILE A 176 4.18 -13.97 -4.05
N GLY A 177 4.55 -13.20 -5.08
CA GLY A 177 5.83 -13.25 -5.79
C GLY A 177 6.90 -12.29 -5.21
N LEU A 178 8.16 -12.44 -5.67
CA LEU A 178 9.36 -11.75 -5.16
C LEU A 178 10.14 -10.91 -6.18
#